data_AF-A0A095VTF0-F1
#
_entry.id   AF-A0A095VTF0-F1
#
_cell.length_a   1.000
_cell.length_b   1.000
_cell.length_c   1.000
_cell.angle_alpha   90.00
_cell.angle_beta   90.00
_cell.angle_gamma   90.00
#
_symmetry.space_group_name_H-M   'P 1'
#
loop_
_entity.id
_entity.type
_entity.pdbx_description
1 polymer ?
#
loop_
_entity_poly.entity_id
_entity_poly.type
_entity_poly.pdbx_seq_one_letter_code
_entity_poly.pdbx_strand_id
1 'polypeptide(L)'
;MTDTVKEQLLARAEARWHALEQRDFDTAWTFTSPAYREVFSKALYRQKFSYMVEWQLTEVELVTYDAHAAVASVAARVMSEPVKHTSAASAAIGAVPTRFVEQWVYVDGEWWFSATL
;
A
#
# COMPACT_ATOMS: atom_id res chain seq x y z
N MET A 1 10.44 14.27 12.43
CA MET A 1 9.20 13.57 12.82
C MET A 1 9.41 12.97 14.21
N THR A 2 8.41 13.01 15.09
CA THR A 2 8.48 12.33 16.40
C THR A 2 8.20 10.83 16.24
N ASP A 3 8.58 10.02 17.23
CA ASP A 3 8.36 8.56 17.17
C ASP A 3 6.87 8.21 17.09
N THR A 4 6.00 8.92 17.82
CA THR A 4 4.54 8.71 17.74
C THR A 4 3.97 8.97 16.34
N VAL A 5 4.43 10.04 15.67
CA VAL A 5 3.97 10.36 14.30
C VAL A 5 4.50 9.33 13.29
N LYS A 6 5.69 8.78 13.54
CA LYS A 6 6.25 7.67 12.75
C LYS A 6 5.46 6.38 12.95
N GLU A 7 5.14 6.03 14.19
CA GLU A 7 4.34 4.84 14.51
C GLU A 7 2.95 4.92 13.88
N GLN A 8 2.31 6.09 13.93
CA GLN A 8 1.04 6.34 13.24
C GLN A 8 1.14 6.11 11.72
N LEU A 9 2.24 6.56 11.09
CA LEU A 9 2.48 6.32 9.66
C LEU A 9 2.59 4.82 9.35
N LEU A 10 3.43 4.10 10.10
CA LEU A 10 3.67 2.67 9.87
C LEU A 10 2.40 1.85 10.11
N ALA A 11 1.67 2.11 11.20
CA ALA A 11 0.41 1.45 11.48
C ALA A 11 -0.64 1.68 10.38
N ARG A 12 -0.70 2.88 9.80
CA ARG A 12 -1.60 3.17 8.68
C ARG A 12 -1.17 2.48 7.39
N ALA A 13 0.13 2.41 7.13
CA ALA A 13 0.66 1.66 6.00
C ALA A 13 0.34 0.16 6.12
N GLU A 14 0.55 -0.44 7.28
CA GLU A 14 0.17 -1.82 7.57
C GLU A 14 -1.32 -2.06 7.37
N ALA A 15 -2.17 -1.23 7.97
CA ALA A 15 -3.63 -1.37 7.87
C ALA A 15 -4.11 -1.28 6.41
N ARG A 16 -3.52 -0.38 5.63
CA ARG A 16 -3.81 -0.23 4.20
C ARG A 16 -3.36 -1.46 3.40
N TRP A 17 -2.21 -2.07 3.74
CA TRP A 17 -1.73 -3.30 3.11
C TRP A 17 -2.56 -4.52 3.48
N HIS A 18 -2.97 -4.65 4.74
CA HIS A 18 -3.88 -5.72 5.17
C HIS A 18 -5.24 -5.64 4.46
N ALA A 19 -5.72 -4.42 4.16
CA ALA A 19 -6.91 -4.26 3.33
C ALA A 19 -6.68 -4.77 1.89
N LEU A 20 -5.50 -4.53 1.29
CA LEU A 20 -5.17 -5.09 -0.03
C LEU A 20 -5.07 -6.62 -0.02
N GLU A 21 -4.40 -7.18 0.98
CA GLU A 21 -4.27 -8.64 1.18
C GLU A 21 -5.65 -9.31 1.27
N GLN A 22 -6.59 -8.69 1.99
CA GLN A 22 -7.99 -9.16 2.09
C GLN A 22 -8.85 -8.83 0.87
N ARG A 23 -8.29 -8.20 -0.18
CA ARG A 23 -9.00 -7.67 -1.35
C ARG A 23 -10.11 -6.66 -1.01
N ASP A 24 -10.03 -6.04 0.17
CA ASP A 24 -10.88 -4.92 0.58
C ASP A 24 -10.31 -3.60 0.04
N PHE A 25 -10.43 -3.43 -1.27
CA PHE A 25 -9.98 -2.23 -1.97
C PHE A 25 -10.77 -0.98 -1.58
N ASP A 26 -12.00 -1.15 -1.09
CA ASP A 26 -12.85 -0.05 -0.65
C ASP A 26 -12.29 0.56 0.64
N THR A 27 -11.82 -0.28 1.57
CA THR A 27 -11.09 0.16 2.77
C THR A 27 -9.70 0.67 2.41
N ALA A 28 -8.96 0.01 1.51
CA ALA A 28 -7.66 0.53 1.07
C ALA A 28 -7.76 1.95 0.45
N TRP A 29 -8.83 2.23 -0.28
CA TRP A 29 -9.12 3.55 -0.84
C TRP A 29 -9.30 4.64 0.24
N THR A 30 -9.81 4.31 1.43
CA THR A 30 -10.03 5.34 2.48
C THR A 30 -8.73 5.91 3.04
N PHE A 31 -7.61 5.23 2.88
CA PHE A 31 -6.28 5.72 3.26
C PHE A 31 -5.69 6.69 2.24
N THR A 32 -6.25 6.79 1.04
CA THR A 32 -5.79 7.77 0.03
C THR A 32 -6.13 9.20 0.46
N SER A 33 -5.34 10.17 0.00
CA SER A 33 -5.56 11.57 0.34
C SER A 33 -6.95 12.06 -0.07
N PRO A 34 -7.55 13.02 0.67
CA PRO A 34 -8.83 13.63 0.28
C PRO A 34 -8.82 14.13 -1.17
N ALA A 35 -7.74 14.82 -1.59
CA ALA A 35 -7.57 15.31 -2.96
C ALA A 35 -7.57 14.17 -4.01
N TYR A 36 -6.99 13.01 -3.71
CA TYR A 36 -7.08 11.85 -4.60
C TYR A 36 -8.52 11.35 -4.74
N ARG A 37 -9.26 11.30 -3.63
CA ARG A 37 -10.64 10.81 -3.57
C ARG A 37 -11.65 11.72 -4.26
N GLU A 38 -11.35 13.01 -4.40
CA GLU A 38 -12.16 13.94 -5.19
C GLU A 38 -12.14 13.61 -6.69
N VAL A 39 -11.04 13.03 -7.18
CA VAL A 39 -10.85 12.73 -8.60
C VAL A 39 -11.10 11.25 -8.91
N PHE A 40 -10.66 10.34 -8.03
CA PHE A 40 -10.77 8.89 -8.23
C PHE A 40 -11.81 8.27 -7.32
N SER A 41 -12.91 7.83 -7.93
CA SER A 41 -13.91 7.03 -7.24
C SER A 41 -13.35 5.68 -6.77
N LYS A 42 -14.01 5.09 -5.76
CA LYS A 42 -13.72 3.71 -5.30
C LYS A 42 -13.71 2.71 -6.45
N ALA A 43 -14.66 2.83 -7.38
CA ALA A 43 -14.78 1.94 -8.53
C ALA A 43 -13.54 1.99 -9.44
N LEU A 44 -13.03 3.19 -9.73
CA LEU A 44 -11.80 3.36 -10.52
C LEU A 44 -10.57 2.85 -9.76
N TYR A 45 -10.52 3.06 -8.45
CA TYR A 45 -9.43 2.55 -7.62
C TYR A 45 -9.35 1.02 -7.65
N ARG A 46 -10.49 0.33 -7.51
CA ARG A 46 -10.57 -1.14 -7.62
C ARG A 46 -10.02 -1.67 -8.94
N GLN A 47 -10.24 -0.96 -10.04
CA GLN A 47 -9.77 -1.37 -11.37
C GLN A 47 -8.24 -1.33 -11.50
N LYS A 48 -7.52 -0.63 -10.63
CA LYS A 48 -6.04 -0.62 -10.62
C LYS A 48 -5.45 -1.96 -10.18
N PHE A 49 -6.22 -2.81 -9.50
CA PHE A 49 -5.73 -4.07 -8.95
C PHE A 49 -6.08 -5.25 -9.86
N SER A 50 -5.08 -6.08 -10.16
CA SER A 50 -5.29 -7.35 -10.83
C SER A 50 -5.76 -8.40 -9.83
N TYR A 51 -6.85 -9.11 -10.12
CA TYR A 51 -7.33 -10.25 -9.32
C TYR A 51 -6.43 -11.49 -9.44
N MET A 52 -5.34 -11.43 -10.21
CA MET A 52 -4.50 -12.59 -10.52
C MET A 52 -3.32 -12.79 -9.56
N VAL A 53 -3.11 -11.89 -8.59
CA VAL A 53 -2.02 -11.97 -7.62
C VAL A 53 -2.58 -11.84 -6.20
N GLU A 54 -2.07 -12.66 -5.29
CA GLU A 54 -2.23 -12.53 -3.84
C GLU A 54 -0.95 -11.96 -3.25
N TRP A 55 -1.13 -11.11 -2.24
CA TRP A 55 -0.04 -10.51 -1.48
C TRP A 55 -0.20 -10.86 -0.02
N GLN A 56 0.88 -11.30 0.59
CA GLN A 56 0.99 -11.46 2.04
C GLN A 56 1.98 -10.44 2.58
N LEU A 57 1.53 -9.51 3.43
CA LEU A 57 2.41 -8.51 4.03
C LEU A 57 3.40 -9.19 4.98
N THR A 58 4.68 -8.85 4.85
CA THR A 58 5.72 -9.35 5.76
C THR A 58 6.29 -8.25 6.66
N GLU A 59 6.43 -7.04 6.13
CA GLU A 59 7.03 -5.93 6.87
C GLU A 59 6.65 -4.58 6.24
N VAL A 60 6.54 -3.55 7.08
CA VAL A 60 6.63 -2.15 6.64
C VAL A 60 7.80 -1.45 7.31
N GLU A 61 8.48 -0.58 6.57
CA GLU A 61 9.61 0.20 7.08
C GLU A 61 9.56 1.64 6.55
N LEU A 62 9.92 2.60 7.40
CA LEU A 62 10.16 3.97 6.95
C LEU A 62 11.47 4.01 6.16
N VAL A 63 11.42 4.47 4.91
CA VAL A 63 12.59 4.59 4.04
C VAL A 63 13.20 5.99 4.16
N THR A 64 12.39 7.03 3.98
CA THR A 64 12.82 8.42 4.06
C THR A 64 11.68 9.32 4.56
N TYR A 65 12.05 10.47 5.12
CA TYR A 65 11.12 11.52 5.50
C TYR A 65 11.69 12.89 5.10
N ASP A 66 10.94 13.62 4.29
CA ASP A 66 11.18 15.03 3.95
C ASP A 66 10.34 15.91 4.87
N ALA A 67 11.02 16.61 5.79
CA ALA A 67 10.37 17.49 6.76
C ALA A 67 9.83 18.79 6.15
N HIS A 68 10.41 19.25 5.04
CA HIS A 68 9.96 20.48 4.38
C HIS A 68 8.67 20.24 3.59
N ALA A 69 8.58 19.09 2.92
CA ALA A 69 7.39 18.70 2.17
C ALA A 69 6.33 17.97 3.02
N ALA A 70 6.67 17.58 4.25
CA ALA A 70 5.85 16.69 5.08
C ALA A 70 5.49 15.37 4.37
N VAL A 71 6.46 14.82 3.63
CA VAL A 71 6.32 13.60 2.82
C VAL A 71 7.22 12.50 3.38
N ALA A 72 6.69 11.29 3.50
CA ALA A 72 7.44 10.10 3.85
C ALA A 72 7.39 9.07 2.72
N SER A 73 8.47 8.30 2.56
CA SER A 73 8.48 7.08 1.76
C SER A 73 8.48 5.88 2.69
N VAL A 74 7.52 4.98 2.52
CA VAL A 74 7.38 3.74 3.29
C VAL A 74 7.55 2.57 2.33
N ALA A 75 8.36 1.59 2.70
CA ALA A 75 8.46 0.35 1.94
C ALA A 75 7.59 -0.72 2.61
N ALA A 76 6.76 -1.37 1.80
CA ALA A 76 6.06 -2.58 2.17
C ALA A 76 6.69 -3.77 1.46
N ARG A 77 7.11 -4.76 2.24
CA ARG A 77 7.59 -6.04 1.74
C ARG A 77 6.43 -7.02 1.80
N VAL A 78 6.22 -7.71 0.69
CA VAL A 78 5.16 -8.72 0.57
C VAL A 78 5.69 -9.97 -0.11
N MET A 79 5.06 -11.09 0.17
CA MET A 79 5.18 -12.30 -0.67
C MET A 79 4.06 -12.26 -1.71
N SER A 80 4.41 -12.32 -2.99
CA SER A 80 3.46 -12.28 -4.11
C SER A 80 3.30 -13.66 -4.72
N GLU A 81 2.07 -14.15 -4.84
CA GLU A 81 1.77 -15.45 -5.46
C GLU A 81 0.66 -15.33 -6.52
N PRO A 82 0.80 -15.98 -7.70
CA PRO A 82 -0.28 -16.01 -8.69
C PRO A 82 -1.48 -16.86 -8.22
N VAL A 83 -2.68 -16.31 -8.32
CA VAL A 83 -3.95 -16.99 -7.93
C VAL A 83 -4.29 -18.17 -8.85
N LYS A 84 -3.83 -18.11 -10.10
CA LYS A 84 -4.00 -19.19 -11.08
C LYS A 84 -2.63 -19.67 -11.55
N HIS A 85 -2.28 -20.90 -11.21
CA HIS A 85 -1.14 -21.58 -11.79
C HIS A 85 -1.51 -22.09 -13.19
N THR A 86 -1.60 -21.19 -14.17
CA THR A 86 -1.99 -21.52 -15.55
C THR A 86 -0.93 -22.34 -16.32
N SER A 87 0.20 -22.63 -15.68
CA SER A 87 1.26 -23.51 -16.17
C SER A 87 2.00 -24.20 -15.01
N ALA A 88 2.63 -25.35 -15.27
CA ALA A 88 3.50 -26.01 -14.29
C ALA A 88 4.67 -25.13 -13.82
N ALA A 89 5.14 -24.19 -14.67
CA ALA A 89 6.16 -23.21 -14.31
C ALA A 89 5.66 -22.20 -13.26
N SER A 90 4.43 -21.70 -13.42
CA SER A 90 3.79 -20.81 -12.42
C SER A 90 3.41 -21.52 -11.11
N ALA A 91 3.29 -22.85 -11.10
CA ALA A 91 3.15 -23.63 -9.87
C ALA A 91 4.50 -23.82 -9.15
N ALA A 92 5.60 -23.90 -9.92
CA ALA A 92 6.93 -24.15 -9.39
C ALA A 92 7.63 -22.91 -8.80
N ILE A 93 7.20 -21.69 -9.19
CA ILE A 93 7.82 -20.43 -8.74
C ILE A 93 7.43 -20.08 -7.29
N GLY A 94 6.28 -20.54 -6.80
CA GLY A 94 5.79 -20.23 -5.44
C GLY A 94 5.66 -18.72 -5.17
N ALA A 95 5.57 -18.35 -3.90
CA ALA A 95 5.49 -16.95 -3.49
C ALA A 95 6.85 -16.24 -3.63
N VAL A 96 6.87 -15.10 -4.32
CA VAL A 96 8.09 -14.33 -4.61
C VAL A 96 8.13 -13.05 -3.77
N PRO A 97 9.24 -12.75 -3.07
CA PRO A 97 9.36 -11.50 -2.30
C PRO A 97 9.33 -10.30 -3.24
N THR A 98 8.47 -9.33 -2.92
CA THR A 98 8.27 -8.09 -3.68
C THR A 98 8.34 -6.91 -2.71
N ARG A 99 8.97 -5.80 -3.14
CA ARG A 99 9.07 -4.57 -2.35
C ARG A 99 8.37 -3.43 -3.08
N PHE A 100 7.37 -2.85 -2.43
CA PHE A 100 6.65 -1.67 -2.90
C PHE A 100 7.11 -0.46 -2.09
N VAL A 101 7.47 0.63 -2.76
CA VAL A 101 7.78 1.91 -2.11
C VAL A 101 6.62 2.86 -2.36
N GLU A 102 5.98 3.27 -1.28
CA GLU A 102 4.79 4.12 -1.27
C GLU A 102 5.13 5.49 -0.71
N GLN A 103 4.50 6.54 -1.26
CA GLN A 103 4.60 7.89 -0.73
C GLN A 103 3.40 8.23 0.15
N TRP A 104 3.68 8.88 1.27
CA TRP A 104 2.69 9.29 2.27
C TRP A 104 2.86 10.78 2.57
N VAL A 105 1.75 11.51 2.67
CA VAL A 105 1.72 12.95 2.96
C VAL A 105 1.07 13.17 4.33
N TYR A 106 1.67 14.04 5.15
CA TYR A 106 1.11 14.41 6.46
C TYR A 106 0.30 15.70 6.34
N VAL A 107 -1.01 15.61 6.51
CA VAL A 107 -1.94 16.73 6.36
C VAL A 107 -2.94 16.69 7.51
N ASP A 108 -3.16 17.82 8.16
CA ASP A 108 -4.14 18.01 9.24
C ASP A 108 -4.02 16.99 10.40
N GLY A 109 -2.79 16.56 10.72
CA GLY A 109 -2.53 15.63 11.83
C GLY A 109 -2.63 14.15 11.46
N GLU A 110 -2.78 13.83 10.18
CA GLU A 110 -2.96 12.46 9.70
C GLU A 110 -2.11 12.17 8.45
N TRP A 111 -1.69 10.90 8.32
CA TRP A 111 -0.95 10.42 7.16
C TRP A 111 -1.88 9.89 6.08
N TRP A 112 -1.67 10.33 4.85
CA TRP A 112 -2.45 9.90 3.70
C TRP A 112 -1.56 9.28 2.63
N PHE A 113 -2.01 8.16 2.07
CA PHE A 113 -1.34 7.54 0.94
C PHE A 113 -1.49 8.44 -0.28
N SER A 114 -0.35 8.93 -0.78
CA SER A 114 -0.26 9.73 -1.99
C SER A 114 -0.18 8.78 -3.18
N ALA A 115 -1.32 8.20 -3.54
CA ALA A 115 -1.44 7.39 -4.73
C ALA A 115 -1.05 8.25 -5.94
N THR A 116 0.13 7.99 -6.50
CA THR A 116 0.57 8.63 -7.74
C THR A 116 -0.36 8.19 -8.87
N LEU A 117 -0.72 9.16 -9.71
CA LEU A 117 -1.60 9.01 -10.87
C LEU A 117 -1.09 7.96 -11.85
#